data_AF-A0A947Z8S1-F1
#
_entry.id   AF-A0A947Z8S1-F1
#
_cell.length_a   1.000
_cell.length_b   1.000
_cell.length_c   1.000
_cell.angle_alpha   90.00
_cell.angle_beta   90.00
_cell.angle_gamma   90.00
#
_symmetry.space_group_name_H-M   'P 1'
#
loop_
_entity.id
_entity.type
_entity.pdbx_description
1 polymer ?
#
loop_
_entity_poly.entity_id
_entity_poly.type
_entity_poly.pdbx_seq_one_letter_code
_entity_poly.pdbx_strand_id
1 'polypeptide(L)'
;SLREPYISKNNLMDSVDELRLIQGIDPIFWANFGRSLTVYGSCQINLCAVSDKDWVLIAGIINAAAKNPNDPVVTDPVKLKLLATTIAPQMMGICKDMNTFAQAVQMPGTAGNLLASSMGVSVDSVGDLGNDGVADSEVQGVELDTSKLSKIVGSGTKRYYRIKVFGVVGKTRHSVDAVWDQLAINQVTEGQGAFVYWREE
;
A
#
# COMPACT_ATOMS: atom_id res chain seq x y z
N SER A 1 24.98 -20.90 -7.16
CA SER A 1 23.86 -21.22 -8.05
C SER A 1 22.75 -21.86 -7.24
N LEU A 2 21.50 -21.78 -7.68
CA LEU A 2 20.40 -22.54 -7.06
C LEU A 2 20.65 -24.05 -7.25
N ARG A 3 20.25 -24.85 -6.25
CA ARG A 3 20.46 -26.31 -6.25
C ARG A 3 19.71 -27.01 -7.38
N GLU A 4 18.60 -26.44 -7.82
CA GLU A 4 17.81 -26.90 -8.95
C GLU A 4 17.59 -25.73 -9.93
N PRO A 5 17.95 -25.88 -11.22
CA PRO A 5 17.61 -24.89 -12.22
C PRO A 5 16.10 -24.87 -12.42
N TYR A 6 15.48 -23.69 -12.31
CA TYR A 6 14.08 -23.49 -12.65
C TYR A 6 13.99 -22.73 -13.98
N ILE A 7 12.95 -23.03 -14.77
CA ILE A 7 12.69 -22.34 -16.04
C ILE A 7 11.76 -21.16 -15.77
N SER A 8 11.97 -20.05 -16.48
CA SER A 8 11.06 -18.91 -16.38
C SER A 8 9.68 -19.27 -16.92
N LYS A 9 8.64 -18.95 -16.15
CA LYS A 9 7.24 -19.22 -16.52
C LYS A 9 6.78 -18.44 -17.76
N ASN A 10 7.36 -17.26 -18.00
CA ASN A 10 7.04 -16.34 -19.11
C ASN A 10 5.53 -16.07 -19.27
N ASN A 11 4.80 -16.07 -18.16
CA ASN A 11 3.36 -15.81 -18.09
C ASN A 11 3.04 -15.09 -16.76
N LEU A 12 1.78 -14.73 -16.55
CA LEU A 12 1.30 -14.14 -15.30
C LEU A 12 1.60 -15.05 -14.09
N MET A 13 1.86 -14.42 -12.95
CA MET A 13 2.03 -15.12 -11.68
C MET A 13 0.66 -15.54 -11.15
N ASP A 14 0.53 -16.79 -10.70
CA ASP A 14 -0.70 -17.31 -10.11
C ASP A 14 -0.75 -17.03 -8.60
N SER A 15 0.42 -16.89 -7.97
CA SER A 15 0.56 -16.61 -6.55
C SER A 15 1.73 -15.66 -6.25
N VAL A 16 1.64 -14.95 -5.13
CA VAL A 16 2.72 -14.07 -4.66
C VAL A 16 3.98 -14.88 -4.34
N ASP A 17 3.84 -16.12 -3.84
CA ASP A 17 4.97 -16.99 -3.49
C ASP A 17 5.86 -17.36 -4.69
N GLU A 18 5.38 -17.27 -5.93
CA GLU A 18 6.21 -17.45 -7.13
C GLU A 18 7.36 -16.44 -7.22
N LEU A 19 7.23 -15.27 -6.60
CA LEU A 19 8.31 -14.31 -6.49
C LEU A 19 9.54 -14.88 -5.77
N ARG A 20 9.37 -15.84 -4.85
CA ARG A 20 10.49 -16.48 -4.15
C ARG A 20 11.38 -17.31 -5.09
N LEU A 21 10.89 -17.63 -6.29
CA LEU A 21 11.68 -18.31 -7.32
C LEU A 21 12.61 -17.33 -8.04
N ILE A 22 12.38 -16.01 -7.95
CA ILE A 22 13.22 -15.02 -8.61
C ILE A 22 14.56 -14.88 -7.89
N GLN A 23 15.65 -14.91 -8.65
CA GLN A 23 16.98 -14.69 -8.12
C GLN A 23 17.06 -13.32 -7.40
N GLY A 24 17.52 -13.34 -6.15
CA GLY A 24 17.65 -12.14 -5.30
C GLY A 24 16.49 -11.93 -4.32
N ILE A 25 15.39 -12.68 -4.46
CA ILE A 25 14.32 -12.71 -3.46
C ILE A 25 14.67 -13.75 -2.40
N ASP A 26 15.39 -13.29 -1.38
CA ASP A 26 15.78 -14.11 -0.23
C ASP A 26 14.74 -14.04 0.91
N PRO A 27 14.87 -14.88 1.96
CA PRO A 27 13.95 -14.84 3.10
C PRO A 27 13.92 -13.50 3.85
N ILE A 28 15.01 -12.72 3.82
CA ILE A 28 15.09 -11.41 4.46
C ILE A 28 14.25 -10.41 3.68
N PHE A 29 14.43 -10.34 2.36
CA PHE A 29 13.56 -9.57 1.48
C PHE A 29 12.09 -9.96 1.72
N TRP A 30 11.80 -11.26 1.71
CA TRP A 30 10.43 -11.74 1.86
C TRP A 30 9.80 -11.35 3.19
N ALA A 31 10.56 -11.43 4.29
CA ALA A 31 10.11 -11.02 5.61
C ALA A 31 9.77 -9.53 5.70
N ASN A 32 10.48 -8.69 4.93
CA ASN A 32 10.28 -7.24 4.94
C ASN A 32 9.19 -6.77 3.95
N PHE A 33 9.15 -7.34 2.74
CA PHE A 33 8.32 -6.81 1.64
C PHE A 33 7.19 -7.73 1.22
N GLY A 34 7.25 -9.04 1.54
CA GLY A 34 6.29 -10.02 1.03
C GLY A 34 4.83 -9.71 1.37
N ARG A 35 4.59 -9.01 2.49
CA ARG A 35 3.23 -8.58 2.90
C ARG A 35 2.65 -7.46 2.05
N SER A 36 3.49 -6.65 1.41
CA SER A 36 3.08 -5.50 0.59
C SER A 36 2.85 -5.87 -0.88
N LEU A 37 3.13 -7.12 -1.26
CA LEU A 37 3.05 -7.60 -2.64
C LEU A 37 1.73 -8.36 -2.91
N THR A 38 1.20 -8.15 -4.10
CA THR A 38 0.05 -8.89 -4.65
C THR A 38 0.30 -9.18 -6.14
N VAL A 39 -0.26 -10.29 -6.64
CA VAL A 39 -0.22 -10.66 -8.07
C VAL A 39 -1.56 -10.45 -8.76
N TYR A 40 -2.58 -10.04 -8.01
CA TYR A 40 -3.91 -9.71 -8.49
C TYR A 40 -4.15 -8.22 -8.31
N GLY A 41 -4.86 -7.58 -9.25
CA GLY A 41 -5.07 -6.14 -9.23
C GLY A 41 -5.16 -5.54 -10.63
N SER A 42 -5.46 -4.25 -10.69
CA SER A 42 -5.03 -3.40 -11.81
C SER A 42 -3.56 -3.03 -11.64
N CYS A 43 -2.95 -2.39 -12.63
CA CYS A 43 -1.58 -1.83 -12.52
C CYS A 43 -1.48 -0.62 -11.56
N GLN A 44 -2.46 -0.41 -10.69
CA GLN A 44 -2.53 0.71 -9.75
C GLN A 44 -2.78 0.20 -8.33
N ILE A 45 -2.11 0.83 -7.36
CA ILE A 45 -2.32 0.60 -5.94
C ILE A 45 -3.54 1.41 -5.48
N ASN A 46 -4.52 0.77 -4.86
CA ASN A 46 -5.62 1.50 -4.23
C ASN A 46 -5.11 2.20 -2.96
N LEU A 47 -5.11 3.54 -2.92
CA LEU A 47 -4.61 4.30 -1.76
C LEU A 47 -5.31 3.92 -0.45
N CYS A 48 -6.61 3.65 -0.48
CA CYS A 48 -7.39 3.26 0.71
C CYS A 48 -7.18 1.80 1.12
N ALA A 49 -6.44 1.02 0.33
CA ALA A 49 -6.02 -0.34 0.68
C ALA A 49 -4.63 -0.36 1.36
N VAL A 50 -3.87 0.73 1.29
CA VAL A 50 -2.59 0.86 1.98
C VAL A 50 -2.85 0.96 3.49
N SER A 51 -2.21 0.09 4.27
CA SER A 51 -2.33 0.11 5.74
C SER A 51 -1.58 1.30 6.30
N ASP A 52 -2.13 1.88 7.36
CA ASP A 52 -1.50 2.82 8.28
C ASP A 52 -0.15 2.38 8.88
N LYS A 53 0.22 1.11 8.71
CA LYS A 53 1.49 0.53 9.18
C LYS A 53 2.46 0.19 8.06
N ASP A 54 2.02 0.28 6.79
CA ASP A 54 2.84 -0.06 5.63
C ASP A 54 3.56 1.18 5.09
N TRP A 55 4.43 1.77 5.93
CA TRP A 55 5.23 2.94 5.56
C TRP A 55 6.13 2.65 4.35
N VAL A 56 6.52 1.39 4.13
CA VAL A 56 7.37 0.98 3.00
C VAL A 56 6.64 1.18 1.68
N LEU A 57 5.38 0.76 1.59
CA LEU A 57 4.57 0.99 0.40
C LEU A 57 4.32 2.48 0.16
N ILE A 58 4.08 3.25 1.24
CA ILE A 58 3.91 4.71 1.16
C ILE A 58 5.20 5.39 0.65
N ALA A 59 6.36 5.02 1.20
CA ALA A 59 7.67 5.49 0.75
C ALA A 59 7.91 5.16 -0.74
N GLY A 60 7.53 3.95 -1.17
CA GLY A 60 7.61 3.54 -2.57
C GLY A 60 6.74 4.39 -3.49
N ILE A 61 5.51 4.72 -3.07
CA ILE A 61 4.61 5.62 -3.80
C ILE A 61 5.21 7.02 -3.90
N ILE A 62 5.71 7.58 -2.79
CA ILE A 62 6.35 8.90 -2.75
C ILE A 62 7.55 8.94 -3.70
N ASN A 63 8.45 7.97 -3.62
CA ASN A 63 9.64 7.88 -4.47
C ASN A 63 9.27 7.78 -5.96
N ALA A 64 8.28 6.94 -6.31
CA ALA A 64 7.83 6.77 -7.70
C ALA A 64 7.10 8.00 -8.26
N ALA A 65 6.36 8.73 -7.42
CA ALA A 65 5.61 9.91 -7.80
C ALA A 65 6.37 11.22 -7.62
N ALA A 66 7.58 11.22 -7.05
CA ALA A 66 8.35 12.43 -6.81
C ALA A 66 8.50 13.27 -8.09
N LYS A 67 8.20 14.57 -7.98
CA LYS A 67 8.37 15.51 -9.09
C LYS A 67 9.85 15.69 -9.42
N ASN A 68 10.68 15.83 -8.38
CA ASN A 68 12.13 15.84 -8.48
C ASN A 68 12.73 14.50 -7.98
N PRO A 69 13.25 13.64 -8.86
CA PRO A 69 13.90 12.38 -8.46
C PRO A 69 15.15 12.57 -7.61
N ASN A 70 15.78 13.76 -7.66
CA ASN A 70 16.98 14.09 -6.89
C ASN A 70 16.66 14.89 -5.62
N ASP A 71 15.41 14.88 -5.16
CA ASP A 71 15.03 15.53 -3.91
C ASP A 71 15.82 14.91 -2.73
N PRO A 72 16.42 15.72 -1.83
CA PRO A 72 17.15 15.21 -0.67
C PRO A 72 16.32 14.31 0.25
N VAL A 73 15.00 14.50 0.33
CA VAL A 73 14.11 13.64 1.13
C VAL A 73 13.90 12.29 0.44
N VAL A 74 13.82 12.27 -0.89
CA VAL A 74 13.60 11.04 -1.68
C VAL A 74 14.87 10.19 -1.76
N THR A 75 16.02 10.85 -1.88
CA THR A 75 17.33 10.18 -1.99
C THR A 75 17.90 9.71 -0.65
N ASP A 76 17.49 10.32 0.46
CA ASP A 76 17.88 9.91 1.82
C ASP A 76 16.84 8.91 2.40
N PRO A 77 17.20 7.64 2.62
CA PRO A 77 16.27 6.64 3.11
C PRO A 77 15.73 6.94 4.52
N VAL A 78 16.46 7.68 5.35
CA VAL A 78 16.02 8.05 6.70
C VAL A 78 14.93 9.11 6.61
N LYS A 79 15.12 10.13 5.77
CA LYS A 79 14.13 11.20 5.56
C LYS A 79 12.89 10.69 4.85
N LEU A 80 13.05 9.84 3.84
CA LEU A 80 11.92 9.22 3.14
C LEU A 80 11.09 8.37 4.10
N LYS A 81 11.76 7.59 4.96
CA LYS A 81 11.08 6.80 6.00
C LYS A 81 10.31 7.70 6.95
N LEU A 82 10.95 8.76 7.46
CA LEU A 82 10.31 9.70 8.38
C LEU A 82 9.05 10.31 7.78
N LEU A 83 9.15 10.82 6.55
CA LEU A 83 7.98 11.35 5.83
C LEU A 83 6.88 10.29 5.67
N ALA A 84 7.22 9.07 5.27
CA ALA A 84 6.25 8.01 5.10
C ALA A 84 5.59 7.61 6.44
N THR A 85 6.32 7.58 7.55
CA THR A 85 5.77 7.25 8.87
C THR A 85 4.86 8.36 9.41
N THR A 86 5.16 9.63 9.13
CA THR A 86 4.28 10.76 9.47
C THR A 86 2.94 10.70 8.73
N ILE A 87 2.96 10.28 7.46
CA ILE A 87 1.76 10.21 6.61
C ILE A 87 0.93 8.96 6.88
N ALA A 88 1.55 7.85 7.29
CA ALA A 88 0.88 6.56 7.40
C ALA A 88 -0.39 6.55 8.29
N PRO A 89 -0.39 7.12 9.51
CA PRO A 89 -1.59 7.17 10.36
C PRO A 89 -2.75 7.96 9.73
N GLN A 90 -2.43 8.87 8.83
CA GLN A 90 -3.38 9.79 8.20
C GLN A 90 -4.05 9.19 6.95
N MET A 91 -3.57 8.03 6.48
CA MET A 91 -4.07 7.35 5.27
C MET A 91 -5.58 7.15 5.28
N MET A 92 -6.19 6.85 6.43
CA MET A 92 -7.64 6.66 6.53
C MET A 92 -8.47 7.87 6.08
N GLY A 93 -7.95 9.09 6.23
CA GLY A 93 -8.63 10.30 5.77
C GLY A 93 -8.19 10.79 4.40
N ILE A 94 -6.89 10.69 4.08
CA ILE A 94 -6.34 11.25 2.83
C ILE A 94 -6.45 10.31 1.62
N CYS A 95 -6.77 9.03 1.82
CA CYS A 95 -6.74 8.04 0.73
C CYS A 95 -7.84 8.22 -0.33
N LYS A 96 -8.90 8.97 -0.01
CA LYS A 96 -10.09 9.11 -0.87
C LYS A 96 -9.84 10.04 -2.06
N ASP A 97 -8.91 10.97 -1.92
CA ASP A 97 -8.57 11.96 -2.94
C ASP A 97 -7.05 12.04 -3.08
N MET A 98 -6.58 11.78 -4.30
CA MET A 98 -5.15 11.81 -4.60
C MET A 98 -4.53 13.19 -4.41
N ASN A 99 -5.29 14.27 -4.62
CA ASN A 99 -4.77 15.62 -4.39
C ASN A 99 -4.56 15.87 -2.90
N THR A 100 -5.50 15.44 -2.06
CA THR A 100 -5.36 15.48 -0.61
C THR A 100 -4.15 14.67 -0.13
N PHE A 101 -3.93 13.47 -0.69
CA PHE A 101 -2.71 12.69 -0.43
C PHE A 101 -1.44 13.44 -0.85
N ALA A 102 -1.40 14.00 -2.06
CA ALA A 102 -0.24 14.74 -2.56
C ALA A 102 0.07 15.99 -1.71
N GLN A 103 -0.96 16.71 -1.27
CA GLN A 103 -0.81 17.86 -0.38
C GLN A 103 -0.31 17.45 1.01
N ALA A 104 -0.78 16.33 1.55
CA ALA A 104 -0.28 15.80 2.81
C ALA A 104 1.21 15.45 2.71
N VAL A 105 1.65 14.81 1.63
CA VAL A 105 3.09 14.50 1.40
C VAL A 105 3.92 15.77 1.20
N GLN A 106 3.38 16.79 0.55
CA GLN A 106 4.06 18.07 0.35
C GLN A 106 4.20 18.87 1.65
N MET A 107 3.21 18.79 2.53
CA MET A 107 3.12 19.56 3.78
C MET A 107 2.71 18.67 4.95
N PRO A 108 3.57 17.73 5.39
CA PRO A 108 3.24 16.72 6.40
C PRO A 108 2.78 17.35 7.73
N GLY A 109 3.43 18.45 8.16
CA GLY A 109 3.07 19.19 9.36
C GLY A 109 1.70 19.88 9.35
N THR A 110 1.01 19.90 8.21
CA THR A 110 -0.36 20.43 8.10
C THR A 110 -1.38 19.36 7.74
N ALA A 111 -0.95 18.11 7.58
CA ALA A 111 -1.82 17.05 7.08
C ALA A 111 -2.99 16.75 8.05
N GLY A 112 -2.78 16.90 9.36
CA GLY A 112 -3.85 16.92 10.36
C GLY A 112 -4.88 18.05 10.15
N ASN A 113 -4.43 19.25 9.78
CA ASN A 113 -5.29 20.38 9.45
C ASN A 113 -6.02 20.21 8.11
N LEU A 114 -5.39 19.54 7.12
CA LEU A 114 -6.02 19.20 5.85
C LEU A 114 -7.15 18.19 6.05
N LEU A 115 -6.93 17.14 6.85
CA LEU A 115 -7.97 16.21 7.28
C LEU A 115 -9.10 16.94 8.00
N ALA A 116 -8.76 17.78 8.98
CA ALA A 116 -9.70 18.56 9.77
C ALA A 116 -10.58 19.47 8.87
N SER A 117 -9.95 20.17 7.92
CA SER A 117 -10.64 21.00 6.92
C SER A 117 -11.55 20.18 6.01
N SER A 118 -11.11 18.98 5.59
CA SER A 118 -11.93 18.07 4.77
C SER A 118 -13.13 17.48 5.53
N MET A 119 -13.04 17.43 6.86
CA MET A 119 -14.08 16.90 7.74
C MET A 119 -14.91 17.98 8.45
N GLY A 120 -14.61 19.26 8.22
CA GLY A 120 -15.32 20.38 8.86
C GLY A 120 -15.07 20.51 10.37
N VAL A 121 -13.94 20.01 10.86
CA VAL A 121 -13.54 20.06 12.28
C VAL A 121 -12.33 20.99 12.40
N SER A 122 -12.27 21.83 13.43
CA SER A 122 -11.07 22.59 13.78
C SER A 122 -10.20 21.77 14.73
N VAL A 123 -8.91 21.61 14.41
CA VAL A 123 -7.95 20.89 15.24
C VAL A 123 -6.82 21.84 15.60
N ASP A 124 -6.58 22.03 16.90
CA ASP A 124 -5.42 22.77 17.39
C ASP A 124 -4.19 21.86 17.31
N SER A 125 -3.23 22.26 16.46
CA SER A 125 -1.85 21.80 16.36
C SER A 125 -1.60 20.35 16.80
N VAL A 126 -1.75 19.41 15.87
CA VAL A 126 -1.32 18.04 16.13
C VAL A 126 0.20 17.97 15.98
N GLY A 127 0.89 17.92 17.11
CA GLY A 127 2.35 18.04 17.17
C GLY A 127 3.08 16.84 16.55
N ASP A 128 2.57 15.62 16.71
CA ASP A 128 3.18 14.37 16.21
C ASP A 128 2.05 13.34 16.01
N LEU A 129 1.40 13.36 14.84
CA LEU A 129 0.39 12.35 14.47
C LEU A 129 1.04 11.00 14.14
N GLY A 130 2.31 11.03 13.72
CA GLY A 130 3.13 9.85 13.47
C GLY A 130 3.37 8.99 14.71
N ASN A 131 3.30 9.61 15.89
CA ASN A 131 3.85 9.10 17.15
C ASN A 131 5.26 8.52 16.93
N ASP A 132 6.06 9.22 16.13
CA ASP A 132 7.44 8.84 15.80
C ASP A 132 8.49 9.63 16.61
N GLY A 133 8.03 10.54 17.48
CA GLY A 133 8.86 11.33 18.37
C GLY A 133 9.45 12.57 17.69
N VAL A 134 9.08 12.85 16.44
CA VAL A 134 9.43 14.06 15.70
C VAL A 134 8.16 14.87 15.52
N ALA A 135 8.23 16.19 15.69
CA ALA A 135 7.07 17.01 15.42
C ALA A 135 6.78 16.98 13.90
N ASP A 136 5.54 16.73 13.49
CA ASP A 136 5.16 16.65 12.06
C ASP A 136 5.52 17.94 11.30
N SER A 137 5.56 19.09 11.99
CA SER A 137 5.99 20.40 11.47
C SER A 137 7.48 20.48 11.10
N GLU A 138 8.31 19.60 11.65
CA GLU A 138 9.75 19.52 11.39
C GLU A 138 10.09 18.55 10.25
N VAL A 139 9.11 17.78 9.78
CA VAL A 139 9.28 16.82 8.69
C VAL A 139 9.26 17.53 7.34
N GLN A 140 10.33 17.33 6.57
CA GLN A 140 10.43 17.91 5.24
C GLN A 140 9.54 17.13 4.25
N GLY A 141 8.58 17.84 3.63
CA GLY A 141 7.71 17.27 2.60
C GLY A 141 8.33 17.20 1.21
N VAL A 142 7.63 16.52 0.30
CA VAL A 142 8.05 16.31 -1.10
C VAL A 142 6.91 16.69 -2.04
N GLU A 143 7.21 17.47 -3.08
CA GLU A 143 6.22 17.72 -4.14
C GLU A 143 6.10 16.50 -5.06
N LEU A 144 4.86 16.00 -5.22
CA LEU A 144 4.55 14.89 -6.10
C LEU A 144 4.09 15.39 -7.48
N ASP A 145 4.49 14.66 -8.52
CA ASP A 145 3.94 14.81 -9.86
C ASP A 145 2.62 14.01 -9.94
N THR A 146 1.50 14.72 -10.04
CA THR A 146 0.15 14.13 -10.08
C THR A 146 -0.08 13.25 -11.32
N SER A 147 0.65 13.51 -12.41
CA SER A 147 0.59 12.68 -13.63
C SER A 147 1.35 11.36 -13.45
N LYS A 148 2.42 11.34 -12.64
CA LYS A 148 3.06 10.08 -12.24
C LYS A 148 2.21 9.36 -11.20
N LEU A 149 1.70 10.09 -10.21
CA LEU A 149 0.87 9.55 -9.14
C LEU A 149 -0.36 8.81 -9.71
N SER A 150 -1.09 9.43 -10.64
CA SER A 150 -2.25 8.80 -11.30
C SER A 150 -1.94 7.53 -12.09
N LYS A 151 -0.68 7.28 -12.47
CA LYS A 151 -0.29 6.03 -13.13
C LYS A 151 -0.02 4.89 -12.14
N ILE A 152 0.36 5.21 -10.91
CA ILE A 152 0.76 4.22 -9.90
C ILE A 152 -0.32 3.96 -8.85
N VAL A 153 -1.20 4.92 -8.59
CA VAL A 153 -2.26 4.79 -7.59
C VAL A 153 -3.63 5.09 -8.17
N GLY A 154 -4.66 4.47 -7.59
CA GLY A 154 -6.06 4.77 -7.81
C GLY A 154 -6.75 5.14 -6.51
N SER A 155 -7.72 6.04 -6.59
CA SER A 155 -8.68 6.36 -5.53
C SER A 155 -10.03 5.71 -5.83
N GLY A 156 -10.66 5.09 -4.83
CA GLY A 156 -11.99 4.49 -5.00
C GLY A 156 -12.24 3.29 -4.11
N THR A 157 -13.38 2.64 -4.31
CA THR A 157 -13.76 1.43 -3.57
C THR A 157 -12.76 0.29 -3.83
N LYS A 158 -12.51 -0.53 -2.81
CA LYS A 158 -11.66 -1.71 -2.95
C LYS A 158 -12.35 -2.71 -3.88
N ARG A 159 -11.66 -3.14 -4.93
CA ARG A 159 -12.17 -4.12 -5.90
C ARG A 159 -11.83 -5.56 -5.51
N TYR A 160 -10.58 -5.78 -5.10
CA TYR A 160 -10.04 -7.09 -4.78
C TYR A 160 -9.97 -7.29 -3.27
N TYR A 161 -10.45 -8.44 -2.80
CA TYR A 161 -10.44 -8.82 -1.39
C TYR A 161 -9.76 -10.17 -1.23
N ARG A 162 -8.84 -10.27 -0.27
CA ARG A 162 -8.29 -11.56 0.17
C ARG A 162 -9.11 -12.06 1.35
N ILE A 163 -9.73 -13.21 1.17
CA ILE A 163 -10.56 -13.87 2.17
C ILE A 163 -9.78 -15.07 2.70
N LYS A 164 -9.46 -15.04 3.99
CA LYS A 164 -8.83 -16.17 4.69
C LYS A 164 -9.82 -16.74 5.68
N VAL A 165 -10.24 -17.98 5.45
CA VAL A 165 -11.14 -18.73 6.34
C VAL A 165 -10.32 -19.76 7.09
N PHE A 166 -10.57 -19.90 8.39
CA PHE A 166 -9.95 -20.94 9.21
C PHE A 166 -11.04 -21.84 9.79
N GLY A 167 -10.86 -23.14 9.67
CA GLY A 167 -11.71 -24.16 10.29
C GLY A 167 -10.89 -25.04 11.21
N VAL A 168 -11.53 -25.60 12.24
CA VAL A 168 -10.93 -26.65 13.08
C VAL A 168 -11.82 -27.87 12.98
N VAL A 169 -11.25 -29.00 12.58
CA VAL A 169 -11.94 -30.30 12.52
C VAL A 169 -11.20 -31.25 13.45
N GLY A 170 -11.81 -31.56 14.59
CA GLY A 170 -11.16 -32.34 15.65
C GLY A 170 -9.95 -31.61 16.24
N LYS A 171 -8.74 -32.16 16.05
CA LYS A 171 -7.46 -31.57 16.49
C LYS A 171 -6.71 -30.85 15.36
N THR A 172 -7.24 -30.87 14.14
CA THR A 172 -6.57 -30.35 12.94
C THR A 172 -7.14 -28.98 12.59
N ARG A 173 -6.27 -28.04 12.23
CA ARG A 173 -6.65 -26.72 11.71
C ARG A 173 -6.50 -26.73 10.20
N HIS A 174 -7.53 -26.25 9.52
CA HIS A 174 -7.55 -26.08 8.08
C HIS A 174 -7.70 -24.59 7.74
N SER A 175 -7.16 -24.17 6.61
CA SER A 175 -7.42 -22.85 6.07
C SER A 175 -7.76 -22.87 4.60
N VAL A 176 -8.66 -21.96 4.21
CA VAL A 176 -8.96 -21.65 2.82
C VAL A 176 -8.56 -20.21 2.57
N ASP A 177 -7.66 -20.01 1.62
CA ASP A 177 -7.27 -18.70 1.11
C ASP A 177 -7.95 -18.46 -0.22
N ALA A 178 -8.69 -17.37 -0.36
CA ALA A 178 -9.40 -17.02 -1.58
C ALA A 178 -9.23 -15.55 -1.95
N VAL A 179 -9.34 -15.24 -3.24
CA VAL A 179 -9.34 -13.87 -3.76
C VAL A 179 -10.67 -13.60 -4.46
N TRP A 180 -11.37 -12.58 -4.00
CA TRP A 180 -12.65 -12.13 -4.52
C TRP A 180 -12.48 -10.84 -5.32
N ASP A 181 -12.97 -10.81 -6.56
CA ASP A 181 -13.08 -9.59 -7.37
C ASP A 181 -14.55 -9.15 -7.41
N GLN A 182 -14.85 -8.00 -6.81
CA GLN A 182 -16.19 -7.42 -6.74
C GLN A 182 -16.76 -7.00 -8.11
N LEU A 183 -15.92 -6.86 -9.16
CA LEU A 183 -16.36 -6.44 -10.49
C LEU A 183 -16.23 -7.54 -11.55
N ALA A 184 -15.92 -8.78 -11.16
CA ALA A 184 -15.80 -9.90 -12.10
C ALA A 184 -17.14 -10.29 -12.76
N ILE A 185 -18.27 -9.86 -12.19
CA ILE A 185 -19.58 -9.93 -12.82
C ILE A 185 -19.92 -8.49 -13.25
N ASN A 186 -20.29 -8.29 -14.53
CA ASN A 186 -20.58 -6.99 -15.16
C ASN A 186 -21.81 -6.25 -14.57
N GLN A 187 -22.02 -6.27 -13.26
CA GLN A 187 -23.06 -5.53 -12.57
C GLN A 187 -22.51 -4.98 -11.25
N VAL A 188 -22.53 -3.64 -11.15
CA VAL A 188 -22.10 -2.87 -9.99
C VAL A 188 -23.21 -2.95 -8.94
N THR A 189 -23.30 -4.08 -8.26
CA THR A 189 -24.17 -4.23 -7.08
C THR A 189 -23.31 -4.74 -5.92
N GLU A 190 -23.37 -4.05 -4.79
CA GLU A 190 -22.68 -4.44 -3.56
C GLU A 190 -23.04 -5.90 -3.21
N GLY A 191 -22.04 -6.77 -3.08
CA GLY A 191 -22.25 -8.21 -2.85
C GLY A 191 -22.22 -9.12 -4.09
N GLN A 192 -22.06 -8.58 -5.30
CA GLN A 192 -21.77 -9.35 -6.51
C GLN A 192 -20.26 -9.37 -6.79
N GLY A 193 -19.76 -10.47 -7.36
CA GLY A 193 -18.33 -10.69 -7.66
C GLY A 193 -18.04 -12.16 -7.92
N ALA A 194 -16.77 -12.50 -8.15
CA ALA A 194 -16.35 -13.88 -8.37
C ALA A 194 -15.05 -14.21 -7.64
N PHE A 195 -14.90 -15.48 -7.25
CA PHE A 195 -13.63 -16.01 -6.77
C PHE A 195 -12.68 -16.20 -7.96
N VAL A 196 -11.56 -15.51 -7.93
CA VAL A 196 -10.52 -15.57 -8.98
C VAL A 196 -9.46 -16.61 -8.63
N TYR A 197 -9.27 -16.88 -7.34
CA TYR A 197 -8.33 -17.87 -6.82
C TYR A 197 -8.84 -18.45 -5.50
N TRP A 198 -8.61 -19.74 -5.27
CA TRP A 198 -8.75 -20.35 -3.94
C TRP A 198 -7.76 -21.49 -3.74
N ARG A 199 -7.31 -21.70 -2.49
CA ARG A 199 -6.40 -22.78 -2.07
C ARG A 199 -6.76 -23.28 -0.69
N GLU A 200 -6.72 -24.59 -0.50
CA GLU A 200 -6.86 -25.27 0.79
C GLU A 200 -5.48 -25.65 1.35
N GLU A 201 -5.32 -25.45 2.67
CA GLU A 201 -4.16 -25.86 3.48
C GLU A 201 -4.59 -26.63 4.74
#